data_AF-A0A534PM05-F1
#
_entry.id   AF-A0A534PM05-F1
#
_cell.length_a   1.000
_cell.length_b   1.000
_cell.length_c   1.000
_cell.angle_alpha   90.00
_cell.angle_beta   90.00
_cell.angle_gamma   90.00
#
_symmetry.space_group_name_H-M   'P 1'
#
loop_
_entity.id
_entity.type
_entity.pdbx_description
1 polymer ?
#
loop_
_entity_poly.entity_id
_entity_poly.type
_entity_poly.pdbx_seq_one_letter_code
_entity_poly.pdbx_strand_id
1 'polypeptide(L)' 'MSEKEKGIPVQYIDRRVVERYIKKGLLDEKEYARYLKSLDDMAEKAGSVETEFTSVGELGPTR' A
#
# COMPACT_ATOMS: atom_id res chain seq x y z
N MET A 1 -12.46 -21.70 -5.63
CA MET A 1 -11.16 -22.24 -5.18
C MET A 1 -10.51 -21.16 -4.34
N SER A 2 -10.49 -21.33 -3.01
CA SER A 2 -10.03 -20.30 -2.05
C SER A 2 -8.52 -20.41 -1.90
N GLU A 3 -7.76 -19.62 -2.66
CA GLU A 3 -6.31 -19.52 -2.49
C GLU A 3 -5.99 -18.59 -1.32
N LYS A 4 -5.81 -19.22 -0.16
CA LYS A 4 -5.05 -18.78 1.02
C LYS A 4 -4.64 -17.30 1.05
N GLU A 5 -5.32 -16.54 1.90
CA GLU A 5 -4.84 -15.27 2.46
C GLU A 5 -3.52 -15.49 3.21
N LYS A 6 -2.39 -15.63 2.49
CA LYS A 6 -1.08 -15.36 3.08
C LYS A 6 -0.99 -13.85 3.19
N GLY A 7 -1.29 -13.32 4.39
CA GLY A 7 -1.15 -11.90 4.67
C GLY A 7 0.21 -11.36 4.22
N ILE A 8 0.24 -10.09 3.82
CA ILE A 8 1.47 -9.42 3.40
C ILE A 8 2.48 -9.51 4.56
N PRO A 9 3.68 -10.06 4.34
CA PRO A 9 4.68 -10.10 5.40
C PRO A 9 4.99 -8.69 5.88
N VAL A 10 4.96 -8.47 7.19
CA VAL A 10 5.02 -7.12 7.81
C VAL A 10 6.24 -6.32 7.35
N GLN A 11 7.34 -7.00 7.08
CA GLN A 11 8.58 -6.41 6.59
C GLN A 11 8.50 -5.81 5.18
N TYR A 12 7.45 -6.10 4.39
CA TYR A 12 7.22 -5.58 3.05
C TYR A 12 6.09 -4.54 2.97
N ILE A 13 5.42 -4.23 4.09
CA ILE A 13 4.27 -3.32 4.11
C ILE A 13 4.73 -1.86 4.00
N ASP A 14 5.68 -1.46 4.83
CA ASP A 14 6.12 -0.06 4.94
C ASP A 14 7.43 0.17 4.19
N ARG A 15 7.41 1.10 3.23
CA ARG A 15 8.58 1.44 2.40
C ARG A 15 9.81 1.84 3.23
N ARG A 16 9.63 2.60 4.31
CA ARG A 16 10.71 3.05 5.20
C ARG A 16 11.30 1.89 6.00
N VAL A 17 10.48 0.92 6.37
CA VAL A 17 10.93 -0.32 7.04
C VAL A 17 11.76 -1.15 6.07
N VAL A 18 11.27 -1.34 4.84
CA VAL A 18 11.98 -2.05 3.78
C VAL A 18 13.35 -1.41 3.50
N GLU A 19 13.38 -0.10 3.22
CA GLU A 19 14.62 0.64 2.96
C GLU A 19 15.63 0.49 4.10
N ARG A 20 15.14 0.55 5.35
CA ARG A 20 15.98 0.36 6.55
C ARG A 20 16.51 -1.05 6.67
N TYR A 21 15.72 -2.06 6.35
CA TYR A 21 16.11 -3.47 6.45
C TYR A 21 17.10 -3.85 5.36
N ILE A 22 16.94 -3.32 4.15
CA ILE A 22 17.94 -3.45 3.07
C ILE A 22 19.27 -2.86 3.53
N LYS A 23 19.26 -1.62 4.07
CA LYS A 23 20.49 -0.99 4.60
C LYS A 23 21.15 -1.77 5.74
N LYS A 24 20.38 -2.52 6.52
CA LYS A 24 20.87 -3.37 7.62
C LYS A 24 21.26 -4.78 7.17
N GLY A 25 21.05 -5.14 5.89
CA GLY A 25 21.27 -6.50 5.39
C GLY A 25 20.26 -7.53 5.90
N LEU A 26 19.14 -7.08 6.48
CA LEU A 26 18.06 -7.94 6.97
C LEU A 26 17.08 -8.33 5.85
N LEU A 27 17.15 -7.63 4.72
CA LEU A 27 16.32 -7.88 3.54
C LEU A 27 17.18 -7.81 2.29
N ASP A 28 17.01 -8.78 1.39
CA ASP A 28 17.65 -8.75 0.08
C ASP A 28 16.85 -7.85 -0.88
N GLU A 29 17.57 -6.95 -1.53
CA GLU A 29 17.01 -6.02 -2.52
C GLU A 29 16.41 -6.78 -3.72
N LYS A 30 17.06 -7.87 -4.16
CA LYS A 30 16.58 -8.65 -5.31
C LYS A 30 15.32 -9.44 -4.97
N GLU A 31 15.23 -9.96 -3.76
CA GLU A 31 14.02 -10.62 -3.25
C GLU A 31 12.86 -9.62 -3.16
N TYR A 32 13.08 -8.43 -2.59
CA TYR A 32 12.05 -7.41 -2.53
C TYR A 32 11.57 -6.97 -3.93
N ALA A 33 12.48 -6.80 -4.87
CA ALA A 33 12.13 -6.47 -6.26
C ALA A 33 11.30 -7.57 -6.95
N ARG A 34 11.57 -8.85 -6.67
CA ARG A 34 10.75 -9.97 -7.14
C ARG A 34 9.36 -9.97 -6.50
N TYR A 35 9.28 -9.69 -5.21
CA TYR A 35 8.02 -9.56 -4.50
C TYR A 35 7.14 -8.46 -5.11
N LEU A 36 7.69 -7.25 -5.33
CA LEU A 36 6.95 -6.16 -5.97
C LEU A 36 6.42 -6.53 -7.36
N LYS A 37 7.20 -7.26 -8.15
CA LYS A 37 6.77 -7.73 -9.48
C LYS A 37 5.71 -8.83 -9.44
N SER A 38 5.60 -9.55 -8.32
CA SER A 38 4.58 -10.58 -8.12
C SER A 38 3.24 -10.02 -7.64
N LEU A 39 3.19 -8.74 -7.28
CA LEU A 39 1.95 -8.09 -6.88
C LEU A 39 1.08 -7.85 -8.12
N ASP A 40 -0.19 -8.20 -7.99
CA ASP A 40 -1.21 -7.87 -8.98
C ASP A 40 -1.32 -6.35 -9.16
N ASP A 41 -1.57 -5.91 -10.39
CA ASP A 41 -1.97 -4.53 -10.63
C ASP A 41 -3.39 -4.31 -10.10
N MET A 42 -3.50 -3.62 -8.96
CA MET A 42 -4.78 -3.30 -8.35
C MET A 42 -5.51 -2.16 -9.08
N ALA A 43 -4.83 -1.41 -9.96
CA ALA A 43 -5.47 -0.33 -10.71
C ALA A 43 -6.56 -0.86 -11.66
N GLU A 44 -6.33 -2.02 -12.29
CA GLU A 44 -7.33 -2.67 -13.14
C GLU A 44 -8.54 -3.20 -12.35
N LYS A 45 -8.35 -3.51 -11.07
CA LYS A 45 -9.38 -4.00 -10.15
C LYS A 45 -10.05 -2.88 -9.35
N ALA A 46 -9.63 -1.63 -9.54
CA ALA A 46 -10.17 -0.49 -8.82
C ALA A 46 -11.59 -0.18 -9.30
N GLY A 47 -12.55 -0.23 -8.38
CA GLY A 47 -13.90 0.27 -8.64
C GLY A 47 -13.88 1.80 -8.73
N SER A 48 -14.72 2.38 -9.59
CA SER A 48 -14.97 3.82 -9.59
C SER A 48 -15.65 4.21 -8.28
N VAL A 49 -14.96 4.99 -7.46
CA VAL A 49 -15.55 5.57 -6.24
C VAL A 49 -16.09 6.94 -6.60
N GLU A 50 -17.41 7.05 -6.76
CA GLU A 50 -18.08 8.35 -6.81
C GLU A 50 -18.16 8.87 -5.36
N THR A 51 -17.39 9.92 -5.07
CA THR A 51 -17.41 10.57 -3.76
C THR A 51 -18.27 11.82 -3.88
N GLU A 52 -19.44 11.80 -3.26
CA GLU A 52 -20.26 13.01 -3.14
C GLU A 52 -19.69 13.89 -2.01
N PHE A 53 -19.10 15.03 -2.40
CA PHE A 53 -18.75 16.07 -1.44
C PHE A 53 -20.04 16.77 -0.97
N THR A 54 -20.67 16.22 0.06
CA THR A 54 -21.73 16.95 0.77
C THR A 54 -21.05 18.01 1.64
N SER A 55 -21.10 19.27 1.19
CA SER A 55 -20.66 20.43 1.96
C SER A 55 -21.61 20.70 3.13
N VAL A 56 -21.60 19.84 4.14
CA VAL A 56 -22.27 20.12 5.41
C VAL A 56 -21.28 20.81 6.32
N GLY A 57 -21.29 22.13 6.30
CA GLY A 57 -20.61 22.96 7.30
C GLY A 57 -19.84 24.11 6.66
N GLU A 58 -20.33 25.32 6.91
CA GLU A 58 -19.66 26.59 6.63
C GLU A 58 -18.17 26.50 6.98
N LEU A 59 -17.32 27.03 6.09
CA LEU A 59 -15.92 27.31 6.39
C LEU A 59 -15.87 28.00 7.75
N GLY A 60 -15.26 27.35 8.74
CA GLY A 60 -15.07 27.90 10.08
C GLY A 60 -14.40 29.29 10.00
N PRO A 61 -14.54 30.12 11.05
CA PRO A 61 -14.26 31.54 10.97
C PRO A 61 -12.85 31.80 10.45
N THR A 62 -12.77 32.54 9.35
CA THR A 62 -11.51 33.12 8.86
C THR A 62 -10.98 34.06 9.93
N ARG A 63 -9.83 33.69 10.51
CA ARG A 63 -9.14 34.48 11.54
C ARG A 63 -8.56 35.76 10.97
#